data_AF-A0A9P4TKU0-F1
#
_entry.id   AF-A0A9P4TKU0-F1
#
_cell.length_a   1.000
_cell.length_b   1.000
_cell.length_c   1.000
_cell.angle_alpha   90.00
_cell.angle_beta   90.00
_cell.angle_gamma   90.00
#
_symmetry.space_group_name_H-M   'P 1'
#
loop_
_entity.id
_entity.type
_entity.pdbx_description
1 polymer ?
#
loop_
_entity_poly.entity_id
_entity_poly.type
_entity_poly.pdbx_seq_one_letter_code
_entity_poly.pdbx_strand_id
1 'polypeptide(L)'
;MHLTRPPTLLTLLLPQALAAPRPWPWSFTNTTSAVDPTSTDLEMPHDSSAATDITNTTLSASSNGPYICQYAYPSDMTVVNSRYPDYSHHLHQAHSFFMLRRQVAELGEVATRVQFTDLPAAESNTTCRLEFILPREDTQRISGENPTFNVYSVERAPGARATWETYEGNDNNVTVFGVQNGEPQALAQIRSAGGVAALGQTICNDTMTFQMGMKYDVEPDAMPNYWRFSNVAPPAMPTQGFRIVWGC
;
A
#
# COMPACT_ATOMS: atom_id res chain seq x y z
N MET A 1 43.47 49.85 -34.35
CA MET A 1 43.77 48.42 -34.11
C MET A 1 43.27 48.06 -32.72
N HIS A 2 42.11 47.42 -32.62
CA HIS A 2 41.58 46.92 -31.35
C HIS A 2 41.46 45.39 -31.45
N LEU A 3 42.22 44.69 -30.59
CA LEU A 3 42.20 43.23 -30.48
C LEU A 3 41.00 42.76 -29.65
N THR A 4 40.27 41.82 -30.22
CA THR A 4 39.27 40.95 -29.61
C THR A 4 39.91 39.88 -28.73
N ARG A 5 39.32 39.60 -27.55
CA ARG A 5 39.49 38.34 -26.82
C ARG A 5 38.11 37.84 -26.35
N PRO A 6 37.72 36.59 -26.65
CA PRO A 6 36.55 35.96 -26.05
C PRO A 6 36.88 35.29 -24.70
N PRO A 7 35.91 35.12 -23.80
CA PRO A 7 36.09 34.36 -22.57
C PRO A 7 35.88 32.86 -22.80
N THR A 8 36.80 32.07 -22.24
CA THR A 8 36.79 30.61 -22.22
C THR A 8 35.91 30.12 -21.07
N LEU A 9 34.84 29.37 -21.36
CA LEU A 9 33.99 28.72 -20.36
C LEU A 9 34.57 27.33 -20.03
N LEU A 10 34.94 27.13 -18.77
CA LEU A 10 35.50 25.87 -18.26
C LEU A 10 34.35 25.04 -17.65
N THR A 11 33.93 23.98 -18.35
CA THR A 11 32.88 23.07 -17.87
C THR A 11 33.50 21.97 -16.99
N LEU A 12 33.24 22.01 -15.68
CA LEU A 12 33.57 20.92 -14.77
C LEU A 12 32.53 19.78 -14.93
N LEU A 13 32.97 18.65 -15.47
CA LEU A 13 32.20 17.40 -15.46
C LEU A 13 32.56 16.61 -14.20
N LEU A 14 31.63 16.50 -13.25
CA LEU A 14 31.72 15.50 -12.18
C LEU A 14 31.14 14.16 -12.67
N PRO A 15 31.76 13.02 -12.33
CA PRO A 15 31.21 11.70 -12.63
C PRO A 15 30.07 11.37 -11.67
N GLN A 16 28.88 11.08 -12.21
CA GLN A 16 27.78 10.49 -11.47
C GLN A 16 28.08 9.02 -11.18
N ALA A 17 28.28 8.69 -9.90
CA ALA A 17 28.31 7.31 -9.43
C ALA A 17 26.87 6.75 -9.43
N LEU A 18 26.54 5.95 -10.44
CA LEU A 18 25.32 5.16 -10.49
C LEU A 18 25.46 3.98 -9.53
N ALA A 19 24.79 4.05 -8.38
CA ALA A 19 24.54 2.89 -7.54
C ALA A 19 23.44 2.05 -8.20
N ALA A 20 23.81 0.90 -8.77
CA ALA A 20 22.87 -0.07 -9.32
C ALA A 20 22.09 -0.79 -8.18
N PRO A 21 20.76 -0.92 -8.26
CA PRO A 21 20.02 -1.79 -7.36
C PRO A 21 20.30 -3.26 -7.70
N ARG A 22 20.56 -4.05 -6.65
CA ARG A 22 20.84 -5.49 -6.77
C ARG A 22 19.61 -6.24 -7.33
N PRO A 23 19.77 -7.19 -8.27
CA PRO A 23 18.67 -8.04 -8.71
C PRO A 23 18.35 -9.08 -7.63
N TRP A 24 17.09 -9.11 -7.19
CA TRP A 24 16.51 -10.19 -6.37
C TRP A 24 15.84 -11.22 -7.29
N PRO A 25 16.04 -12.55 -7.10
CA PRO A 25 15.31 -13.55 -7.84
C PRO A 25 14.38 -14.37 -6.93
N TRP A 26 13.06 -14.29 -7.11
CA TRP A 26 12.13 -15.30 -6.59
C TRP A 26 11.06 -15.61 -7.63
N SER A 27 11.09 -16.83 -8.15
CA SER A 27 10.03 -17.44 -8.95
C SER A 27 9.00 -18.05 -8.00
N PHE A 28 7.74 -17.66 -8.11
CA PHE A 28 6.64 -18.30 -7.36
C PHE A 28 6.19 -19.58 -8.07
N THR A 29 6.39 -20.72 -7.44
CA THR A 29 5.65 -21.96 -7.74
C THR A 29 4.38 -21.98 -6.89
N ASN A 30 3.23 -21.71 -7.50
CA ASN A 30 1.92 -21.91 -6.85
C ASN A 30 1.68 -23.42 -6.68
N THR A 31 1.70 -23.90 -5.44
CA THR A 31 1.16 -25.22 -5.08
C THR A 31 -0.20 -25.01 -4.42
N THR A 32 -1.26 -25.06 -5.23
CA THR A 32 -2.63 -25.20 -4.74
C THR A 32 -2.87 -26.65 -4.33
N SER A 33 -2.83 -26.94 -3.04
CA SER A 33 -3.42 -28.18 -2.52
C SER A 33 -4.94 -27.99 -2.49
N ALA A 34 -5.61 -28.53 -3.51
CA ALA A 34 -7.05 -28.74 -3.49
C ALA A 34 -7.35 -29.85 -2.47
N VAL A 35 -8.13 -29.54 -1.44
CA VAL A 35 -8.76 -30.54 -0.57
C VAL A 35 -10.20 -30.69 -1.06
N ASP A 36 -10.52 -31.86 -1.60
CA ASP A 36 -11.87 -32.31 -1.93
C ASP A 36 -12.74 -32.38 -0.65
N PRO A 37 -14.01 -31.94 -0.70
CA PRO A 37 -15.01 -32.43 0.23
C PRO A 37 -16.01 -33.29 -0.54
N THR A 38 -15.91 -34.62 -0.41
CA THR A 38 -17.00 -35.53 -0.82
C THR A 38 -17.39 -36.47 0.33
N SER A 39 -18.71 -36.53 0.52
CA SER A 39 -19.52 -37.55 1.21
C SER A 39 -19.90 -37.35 2.69
N THR A 40 -21.16 -36.92 2.85
CA THR A 40 -22.23 -37.56 3.64
C THR A 40 -21.89 -38.81 4.45
N ASP A 41 -22.24 -38.82 5.74
CA ASP A 41 -23.35 -39.66 6.22
C ASP A 41 -23.87 -39.23 7.61
N LEU A 42 -25.17 -39.48 7.81
CA LEU A 42 -25.94 -39.35 9.05
C LEU A 42 -25.52 -40.44 10.05
N GLU A 43 -25.30 -40.07 11.33
CA GLU A 43 -25.90 -40.80 12.47
C GLU A 43 -25.67 -40.05 13.79
N MET A 44 -26.71 -40.09 14.62
CA MET A 44 -26.78 -39.58 15.98
C MET A 44 -26.76 -40.80 16.92
N PRO A 45 -26.01 -40.78 18.04
CA PRO A 45 -26.72 -41.04 19.29
C PRO A 45 -26.21 -40.25 20.51
N HIS A 46 -27.15 -40.07 21.43
CA HIS A 46 -26.99 -39.83 22.87
C HIS A 46 -25.93 -40.77 23.49
N ASP A 47 -25.05 -40.28 24.38
CA ASP A 47 -25.19 -40.39 25.84
C ASP A 47 -23.98 -39.82 26.61
N SER A 48 -24.28 -39.46 27.84
CA SER A 48 -23.51 -38.91 28.95
C SER A 48 -22.31 -39.76 29.39
N SER A 49 -21.17 -39.13 29.73
CA SER A 49 -20.42 -39.38 30.98
C SER A 49 -19.10 -38.60 31.02
N ALA A 50 -18.77 -38.16 32.24
CA ALA A 50 -17.60 -37.38 32.58
C ALA A 50 -16.32 -38.23 32.65
N ALA A 51 -15.18 -37.67 32.21
CA ALA A 51 -13.87 -37.91 32.78
C ALA A 51 -12.89 -36.80 32.38
N THR A 52 -12.32 -36.15 33.39
CA THR A 52 -11.11 -35.32 33.35
C THR A 52 -9.92 -36.07 32.80
N ASP A 53 -9.14 -35.45 31.90
CA ASP A 53 -7.69 -35.65 31.92
C ASP A 53 -6.91 -34.43 31.40
N ILE A 54 -5.84 -34.13 32.12
CA ILE A 54 -4.94 -33.01 31.96
C ILE A 54 -3.91 -33.40 30.90
N THR A 55 -3.82 -32.66 29.80
CA THR A 55 -2.60 -32.66 28.98
C THR A 55 -2.18 -31.24 28.66
N ASN A 56 -1.11 -30.83 29.33
CA ASN A 56 -0.22 -29.76 28.92
C ASN A 56 0.26 -30.04 27.49
N THR A 57 -0.42 -29.47 26.49
CA THR A 57 0.15 -29.38 25.16
C THR A 57 0.99 -28.11 25.10
N THR A 58 2.22 -28.19 25.62
CA THR A 58 3.29 -27.32 25.17
C THR A 58 3.46 -27.56 23.67
N LEU A 59 2.83 -26.72 22.85
CA LEU A 59 3.13 -26.63 21.42
C LEU A 59 4.56 -26.12 21.27
N SER A 60 5.50 -27.05 21.28
CA SER A 60 6.82 -26.85 20.69
C SER A 60 6.62 -26.54 19.21
N ALA A 61 6.76 -25.26 18.85
CA ALA A 61 6.76 -24.78 17.48
C ALA A 61 7.95 -25.39 16.72
N SER A 62 7.70 -26.51 16.04
CA SER A 62 8.59 -27.06 15.03
C SER A 62 8.50 -26.17 13.78
N SER A 63 9.41 -25.21 13.62
CA SER A 63 9.43 -24.28 12.49
C SER A 63 10.32 -24.76 11.33
N ASN A 64 10.14 -26.00 10.89
CA ASN A 64 10.84 -26.53 9.70
C ASN A 64 9.99 -26.43 8.40
N GLY A 65 8.97 -25.57 8.39
CA GLY A 65 8.22 -25.25 7.17
C GLY A 65 8.98 -24.24 6.28
N PRO A 66 8.72 -24.19 4.97
CA PRO A 66 9.27 -23.16 4.11
C PRO A 66 8.87 -21.78 4.66
N TYR A 67 9.83 -20.86 4.66
CA TYR A 67 9.63 -19.49 5.14
C TYR A 67 8.72 -18.76 4.14
N ILE A 68 7.42 -18.78 4.41
CA ILE A 68 6.39 -18.16 3.58
C ILE A 68 6.05 -16.81 4.22
N CYS A 69 6.31 -15.75 3.46
CA CYS A 69 5.85 -14.41 3.78
C CYS A 69 4.35 -14.39 4.04
N GLN A 70 3.97 -13.84 5.19
CA GLN A 70 2.58 -13.55 5.51
C GLN A 70 2.18 -12.20 4.90
N TYR A 71 0.91 -12.06 4.57
CA TYR A 71 0.39 -10.82 4.00
C TYR A 71 -1.06 -10.55 4.43
N ALA A 72 -1.40 -9.27 4.52
CA ALA A 72 -2.75 -8.78 4.78
C ALA A 72 -3.14 -7.71 3.76
N TYR A 73 -4.40 -7.71 3.36
CA TYR A 73 -4.99 -6.66 2.52
C TYR A 73 -5.75 -5.67 3.42
N PRO A 74 -6.03 -4.45 2.94
CA PRO A 74 -6.75 -3.46 3.73
C PRO A 74 -8.08 -4.02 4.23
N SER A 75 -8.33 -3.91 5.53
CA SER A 75 -9.63 -4.21 6.13
C SER A 75 -10.62 -3.06 5.92
N ASP A 76 -10.11 -1.83 5.78
CA ASP A 76 -10.87 -0.68 5.30
C ASP A 76 -10.06 0.15 4.31
N MET A 77 -10.76 0.72 3.33
CA MET A 77 -10.25 1.78 2.49
C MET A 77 -11.34 2.84 2.36
N THR A 78 -10.99 4.12 2.48
CA THR A 78 -11.96 5.20 2.39
C THR A 78 -11.37 6.35 1.60
N VAL A 79 -12.08 6.80 0.57
CA VAL A 79 -11.76 8.04 -0.14
C VAL A 79 -12.31 9.22 0.65
N VAL A 80 -11.50 10.26 0.84
CA VAL A 80 -11.90 11.52 1.49
C VAL A 80 -11.71 12.69 0.53
N ASN A 81 -12.61 13.66 0.59
CA ASN A 81 -12.63 14.78 -0.34
C ASN A 81 -12.73 16.13 0.40
N SER A 82 -11.81 17.04 0.13
CA SER A 82 -11.80 18.39 0.69
C SER A 82 -13.07 19.22 0.42
N ARG A 83 -13.75 18.99 -0.71
CA ARG A 83 -14.98 19.71 -1.08
C ARG A 83 -16.21 19.18 -0.35
N TYR A 84 -16.13 17.96 0.18
CA TYR A 84 -17.17 17.29 0.95
C TYR A 84 -16.54 16.78 2.24
N PRO A 85 -16.20 17.68 3.19
CA PRO A 85 -15.42 17.31 4.36
C PRO A 85 -16.18 16.35 5.29
N ASP A 86 -17.51 16.35 5.21
CA ASP A 86 -18.40 15.50 5.96
C ASP A 86 -18.53 14.10 5.34
N TYR A 87 -18.84 13.10 6.17
CA TYR A 87 -18.94 11.71 5.71
C TYR A 87 -20.22 11.38 4.92
N SER A 88 -21.14 12.33 4.74
CA SER A 88 -22.43 12.08 4.08
C SER A 88 -22.31 11.69 2.61
N HIS A 89 -21.16 11.96 2.00
CA HIS A 89 -20.98 11.84 0.56
C HIS A 89 -20.71 10.39 0.11
N HIS A 90 -21.31 9.98 -1.00
CA HIS A 90 -21.23 8.61 -1.54
C HIS A 90 -19.79 8.12 -1.80
N LEU A 91 -18.86 9.04 -2.09
CA LEU A 91 -17.44 8.71 -2.27
C LEU A 91 -16.81 8.12 -1.01
N HIS A 92 -17.28 8.49 0.18
CA HIS A 92 -16.74 8.02 1.46
C HIS A 92 -17.27 6.62 1.83
N GLN A 93 -18.23 6.08 1.07
CA GLN A 93 -18.78 4.72 1.22
C GLN A 93 -18.10 3.71 0.30
N ALA A 94 -17.15 4.14 -0.54
CA ALA A 94 -16.47 3.27 -1.47
C ALA A 94 -15.26 2.58 -0.81
N HIS A 95 -15.44 1.34 -0.36
CA HIS A 95 -14.41 0.59 0.38
C HIS A 95 -13.41 -0.21 -0.47
N SER A 96 -13.63 -0.29 -1.77
CA SER A 96 -12.77 -1.04 -2.71
C SER A 96 -12.18 -0.16 -3.80
N PHE A 97 -12.33 1.16 -3.68
CA PHE A 97 -11.91 2.12 -4.67
C PHE A 97 -10.83 3.06 -4.14
N PHE A 98 -9.73 3.17 -4.87
CA PHE A 98 -8.66 4.12 -4.59
C PHE A 98 -8.78 5.30 -5.54
N MET A 99 -8.71 6.51 -4.98
CA MET A 99 -8.65 7.73 -5.77
C MET A 99 -7.80 8.77 -5.07
N LEU A 100 -6.89 9.36 -5.84
CA LEU A 100 -6.17 10.57 -5.45
C LEU A 100 -6.35 11.63 -6.52
N ARG A 101 -6.51 12.88 -6.11
CA ARG A 101 -6.58 14.04 -7.02
C ARG A 101 -6.00 15.26 -6.35
N ARG A 102 -5.15 16.00 -7.06
CA ARG A 102 -4.74 17.36 -6.66
C ARG A 102 -4.42 18.19 -7.89
N GLN A 103 -4.76 19.47 -7.83
CA GLN A 103 -4.41 20.44 -8.86
C GLN A 103 -3.71 21.61 -8.19
N VAL A 104 -4.48 22.43 -7.49
CA VAL A 104 -4.03 23.37 -6.46
C VAL A 104 -4.92 23.19 -5.24
N ALA A 105 -4.45 23.60 -4.06
CA ALA A 105 -5.16 23.40 -2.80
C ALA A 105 -6.60 23.95 -2.83
N GLU A 106 -6.82 25.09 -3.47
CA GLU A 106 -8.11 25.79 -3.53
C GLU A 106 -9.12 25.10 -4.46
N LEU A 107 -8.64 24.34 -5.45
CA LEU A 107 -9.48 23.59 -6.38
C LEU A 107 -9.88 22.21 -5.85
N GLY A 108 -9.58 21.92 -4.59
CA GLY A 108 -9.96 20.71 -3.90
C GLY A 108 -9.07 19.52 -4.23
N GLU A 109 -8.82 18.76 -3.18
CA GLU A 109 -8.02 17.55 -3.13
C GLU A 109 -8.89 16.33 -2.78
N VAL A 110 -8.49 15.18 -3.30
CA VAL A 110 -9.01 13.87 -2.95
C VAL A 110 -7.84 13.03 -2.45
N ALA A 111 -8.01 12.46 -1.26
CA ALA A 111 -7.07 11.56 -0.62
C ALA A 111 -7.73 10.21 -0.35
N THR A 112 -6.92 9.19 -0.08
CA THR A 112 -7.42 7.87 0.32
C THR A 112 -6.77 7.44 1.62
N ARG A 113 -7.55 6.92 2.55
CA ARG A 113 -7.06 6.20 3.73
C ARG A 113 -7.17 4.71 3.48
N VAL A 114 -6.16 3.94 3.89
CA VAL A 114 -6.24 2.49 4.05
C VAL A 114 -5.93 2.12 5.49
N GLN A 115 -6.64 1.12 6.02
CA GLN A 115 -6.40 0.57 7.34
C GLN A 115 -6.26 -0.95 7.24
N PHE A 116 -5.33 -1.47 8.03
CA PHE A 116 -5.06 -2.88 8.19
C PHE A 116 -5.27 -3.22 9.66
N THR A 117 -5.94 -4.33 9.92
CA THR A 117 -6.18 -4.88 11.26
C THR A 117 -5.63 -6.29 11.33
N ASP A 118 -5.59 -6.87 12.52
CA ASP A 118 -5.21 -8.27 12.75
C ASP A 118 -3.76 -8.56 12.30
N LEU A 119 -2.90 -7.54 12.40
CA LEU A 119 -1.47 -7.64 12.15
C LEU A 119 -0.75 -8.09 13.44
N PRO A 120 0.53 -8.49 13.37
CA PRO A 120 1.31 -8.79 14.56
C PRO A 120 1.37 -7.59 15.51
N ALA A 121 1.14 -7.85 16.80
CA ALA A 121 1.24 -6.86 17.86
C ALA A 121 2.63 -6.22 17.94
N ALA A 122 2.70 -4.99 18.42
CA ALA A 122 3.97 -4.24 18.49
C ALA A 122 5.01 -4.94 19.39
N GLU A 123 4.56 -5.65 20.43
CA GLU A 123 5.40 -6.42 21.35
C GLU A 123 6.08 -7.61 20.68
N SER A 124 5.59 -8.05 19.51
CA SER A 124 6.21 -9.16 18.77
C SER A 124 7.55 -8.79 18.11
N ASN A 125 7.90 -7.50 18.03
CA ASN A 125 9.05 -6.98 17.27
C ASN A 125 9.08 -7.43 15.79
N THR A 126 7.93 -7.83 15.25
CA THR A 126 7.81 -8.20 13.83
C THR A 126 7.86 -6.93 12.98
N THR A 127 8.58 -6.97 11.85
CA THR A 127 8.59 -5.85 10.90
C THR A 127 7.51 -6.05 9.84
N CYS A 128 6.70 -5.01 9.63
CA CYS A 128 5.68 -4.93 8.59
C CYS A 128 6.16 -4.00 7.49
N ARG A 129 6.06 -4.45 6.24
CA ARG A 129 6.35 -3.67 5.04
C ARG A 129 5.06 -3.37 4.30
N LEU A 130 4.80 -2.10 4.00
CA LEU A 130 3.73 -1.71 3.10
C LEU A 130 4.21 -1.88 1.66
N GLU A 131 3.43 -2.63 0.88
CA GLU A 131 3.65 -2.83 -0.53
C GLU A 131 2.50 -2.27 -1.36
N PHE A 132 2.84 -1.75 -2.53
CA PHE A 132 1.92 -1.33 -3.56
C PHE A 132 2.08 -2.22 -4.79
N ILE A 133 1.07 -3.06 -5.03
CA ILE A 133 0.94 -3.89 -6.22
C ILE A 133 0.32 -3.01 -7.30
N LEU A 134 1.15 -2.64 -8.28
CA LEU A 134 0.77 -1.73 -9.34
C LEU A 134 -0.38 -2.34 -10.18
N PRO A 135 -1.53 -1.68 -10.30
CA PRO A 135 -2.60 -2.12 -11.17
C PRO A 135 -2.17 -2.29 -12.63
N ARG A 136 -2.90 -3.15 -13.34
CA ARG A 136 -2.72 -3.27 -14.79
C ARG A 136 -3.08 -1.95 -15.48
N GLU A 137 -2.44 -1.69 -16.61
CA GLU A 137 -2.61 -0.42 -17.33
C GLU A 137 -4.05 -0.16 -17.77
N ASP A 138 -4.81 -1.22 -18.07
CA ASP A 138 -6.21 -1.18 -18.45
C ASP A 138 -7.19 -1.04 -17.27
N THR A 139 -6.75 -1.30 -16.03
CA THR A 139 -7.58 -1.23 -14.82
C THR A 139 -7.30 -0.01 -13.95
N GLN A 140 -6.44 0.91 -14.42
CA GLN A 140 -6.12 2.15 -13.74
C GLN A 140 -6.27 3.38 -14.64
N ARG A 141 -6.32 4.54 -14.00
CA ARG A 141 -6.20 5.83 -14.65
C ARG A 141 -5.21 6.68 -13.87
N ILE A 142 -4.11 7.02 -14.52
CA ILE A 142 -3.07 7.92 -14.00
C ILE A 142 -2.95 9.08 -14.98
N SER A 143 -2.98 10.32 -14.49
CA SER A 143 -2.84 11.51 -15.31
C SER A 143 -2.28 12.68 -14.51
N GLY A 144 -1.82 13.72 -15.20
CA GLY A 144 -1.22 14.91 -14.63
C GLY A 144 0.26 15.01 -15.02
N GLU A 145 0.86 16.15 -14.74
CA GLU A 145 2.26 16.42 -15.09
C GLU A 145 3.23 15.71 -14.15
N ASN A 146 2.87 15.56 -12.88
CA ASN A 146 3.66 14.83 -11.89
C ASN A 146 2.76 14.06 -10.91
N PRO A 147 2.19 12.92 -11.34
CA PRO A 147 1.26 12.16 -10.53
C PRO A 147 2.00 11.31 -9.49
N THR A 148 2.81 11.95 -8.65
CA THR A 148 3.48 11.32 -7.50
C THR A 148 2.61 11.49 -6.27
N PHE A 149 2.49 10.44 -5.44
CA PHE A 149 1.79 10.54 -4.17
C PHE A 149 2.70 10.18 -2.99
N ASN A 150 2.42 10.83 -1.86
CA ASN A 150 3.00 10.50 -0.57
C ASN A 150 2.09 9.51 0.16
N VAL A 151 2.71 8.71 1.01
CA VAL A 151 2.04 7.83 1.98
C VAL A 151 2.47 8.30 3.36
N TYR A 152 1.49 8.57 4.21
CA TYR A 152 1.66 9.01 5.58
C TYR A 152 1.19 7.90 6.50
N SER A 153 1.99 7.54 7.50
CA SER A 153 1.57 6.61 8.55
C SER A 153 0.92 7.42 9.67
N VAL A 154 -0.29 7.03 10.08
CA VAL A 154 -1.06 7.76 11.10
C VAL A 154 -1.65 6.77 12.10
N GLU A 155 -1.80 7.21 13.35
CA GLU A 155 -2.45 6.41 14.39
C GLU A 155 -3.97 6.61 14.35
N ARG A 156 -4.73 5.54 14.13
CA ARG A 156 -6.19 5.56 14.14
C ARG A 156 -6.72 4.26 14.75
N ALA A 157 -7.79 4.38 15.53
CA ALA A 157 -8.51 3.21 16.03
C ALA A 157 -9.08 2.36 14.88
N PRO A 158 -9.22 1.04 15.08
CA PRO A 158 -9.89 0.16 14.12
C PRO A 158 -11.30 0.68 13.78
N GLY A 159 -11.65 0.75 12.50
CA GLY A 159 -12.96 1.20 12.04
C GLY A 159 -13.23 2.70 12.26
N ALA A 160 -12.24 3.47 12.73
CA ALA A 160 -12.39 4.92 12.88
C ALA A 160 -12.83 5.53 11.55
N ARG A 161 -13.76 6.48 11.59
CA ARG A 161 -14.30 7.13 10.38
C ARG A 161 -13.23 8.02 9.76
N ALA A 162 -12.97 7.86 8.46
CA ALA A 162 -12.11 8.77 7.72
C ALA A 162 -12.92 9.94 7.14
N THR A 163 -12.54 11.16 7.51
CA THR A 163 -13.08 12.41 6.96
C THR A 163 -11.93 13.30 6.51
N TRP A 164 -12.24 14.35 5.75
CA TRP A 164 -11.22 15.32 5.37
C TRP A 164 -10.57 15.98 6.59
N GLU A 165 -11.34 16.25 7.64
CA GLU A 165 -10.84 16.83 8.89
C GLU A 165 -9.82 15.92 9.62
N THR A 166 -9.91 14.61 9.42
CA THR A 166 -8.97 13.63 9.98
C THR A 166 -7.79 13.32 9.07
N TYR A 167 -7.71 13.94 7.89
CA TYR A 167 -6.61 13.77 6.96
C TYR A 167 -5.42 14.63 7.40
N GLU A 168 -4.32 13.97 7.75
CA GLU A 168 -3.10 14.61 8.27
C GLU A 168 -2.06 14.85 7.18
N GLY A 169 -2.28 14.41 5.94
CA GLY A 169 -1.30 14.59 4.86
C GLY A 169 -1.04 16.05 4.45
N ASN A 170 -1.84 16.98 4.97
CA ASN A 170 -1.66 18.43 4.86
C ASN A 170 -1.10 19.08 6.14
N ASP A 171 -0.87 18.30 7.20
CA ASP A 171 -0.19 18.77 8.41
C ASP A 171 1.32 18.79 8.17
N ASN A 172 1.99 19.88 8.56
CA ASN A 172 3.45 20.01 8.42
C ASN A 172 4.22 19.06 9.35
N ASN A 173 3.57 18.47 10.35
CA ASN A 173 4.20 17.58 11.32
C ASN A 173 4.09 16.09 10.98
N VAL A 174 3.33 15.73 9.94
CA VAL A 174 3.15 14.32 9.59
C VAL A 174 4.41 13.78 8.89
N THR A 175 4.85 12.59 9.30
CA THR A 175 6.02 11.95 8.69
C THR A 175 5.61 11.18 7.44
N VAL A 176 6.33 11.41 6.34
CA VAL A 176 6.17 10.63 5.11
C VAL A 176 6.73 9.22 5.34
N PHE A 177 5.85 8.23 5.25
CA PHE A 177 6.18 6.81 5.35
C PHE A 177 6.77 6.26 4.04
N GLY A 178 6.28 6.75 2.91
CA GLY A 178 6.71 6.30 1.58
C GLY A 178 6.26 7.24 0.47
N VAL A 179 6.81 7.05 -0.72
CA VAL A 179 6.49 7.86 -1.91
C VAL A 179 6.38 6.93 -3.11
N GLN A 180 5.37 7.16 -3.95
CA GLN A 180 5.19 6.44 -5.21
C GLN A 180 5.18 7.42 -6.37
N ASN A 181 6.18 7.31 -7.25
CA ASN A 181 6.25 8.08 -8.50
C ASN A 181 5.30 7.46 -9.55
N GLY A 182 4.42 8.27 -10.13
CA GLY A 182 3.48 7.88 -11.18
C GLY A 182 3.91 8.22 -12.60
N GLU A 183 5.12 8.73 -12.81
CA GLU A 183 5.66 8.99 -14.13
C GLU A 183 5.81 7.67 -14.92
N PRO A 184 5.57 7.69 -16.25
CA PRO A 184 5.59 6.47 -17.07
C PRO A 184 6.86 5.63 -16.93
N GLN A 185 8.03 6.27 -16.84
CA GLN A 185 9.31 5.57 -16.70
C GLN A 185 9.43 4.85 -15.36
N ALA A 186 9.01 5.48 -14.26
CA ALA A 186 9.04 4.86 -12.93
C ALA A 186 8.07 3.67 -12.85
N LEU A 187 6.88 3.81 -13.43
CA LEU A 187 5.90 2.73 -13.49
C LEU A 187 6.40 1.55 -14.34
N ALA A 188 7.06 1.81 -15.47
CA ALA A 188 7.66 0.77 -16.30
C ALA A 188 8.72 -0.04 -15.55
N GLN A 189 9.55 0.63 -14.73
CA GLN A 189 10.54 -0.03 -13.88
C GLN A 189 9.89 -0.96 -12.86
N ILE A 190 8.82 -0.51 -12.18
CA ILE A 190 8.08 -1.34 -11.22
C ILE A 190 7.49 -2.58 -11.92
N ARG A 191 6.88 -2.40 -13.09
CA ARG A 191 6.35 -3.53 -13.88
C ARG A 191 7.44 -4.53 -14.24
N SER A 192 8.61 -4.04 -14.67
CA SER A 192 9.73 -4.91 -15.03
C SER A 192 10.28 -5.71 -13.83
N ALA A 193 10.08 -5.22 -12.61
CA ALA A 193 10.49 -5.85 -11.36
C ALA A 193 9.38 -6.70 -10.70
N GLY A 194 8.35 -7.09 -11.46
CA GLY A 194 7.25 -7.94 -10.97
C GLY A 194 6.01 -7.18 -10.51
N GLY A 195 5.96 -5.86 -10.72
CA GLY A 195 4.76 -5.04 -10.50
C GLY A 195 4.50 -4.69 -9.04
N VAL A 196 5.46 -4.87 -8.14
CA VAL A 196 5.33 -4.57 -6.71
C VAL A 196 6.37 -3.53 -6.28
N ALA A 197 5.91 -2.46 -5.66
CA ALA A 197 6.76 -1.44 -5.05
C ALA A 197 6.69 -1.52 -3.52
N ALA A 198 7.85 -1.59 -2.86
CA ALA A 198 7.94 -1.42 -1.41
C ALA A 198 7.89 0.07 -1.07
N LEU A 199 6.91 0.49 -0.27
CA LEU A 199 6.72 1.91 0.07
C LEU A 199 7.48 2.31 1.34
N GLY A 200 7.56 1.40 2.31
CA GLY A 200 8.23 1.62 3.59
C GLY A 200 8.05 0.43 4.52
N GLN A 201 8.80 0.41 5.62
CA GLN A 201 8.72 -0.63 6.64
C GLN A 201 8.82 -0.05 8.05
N THR A 202 8.13 -0.66 9.00
CA THR A 202 8.17 -0.30 10.42
C THR A 202 7.82 -1.53 11.27
N ILE A 203 7.95 -1.43 12.59
CA ILE A 203 7.44 -2.45 13.51
C ILE A 203 5.93 -2.57 13.29
N CYS A 204 5.44 -3.81 13.16
CA CYS A 204 4.02 -4.11 13.06
C CYS A 204 3.28 -3.57 14.30
N ASN A 205 2.02 -3.24 14.11
CA ASN A 205 1.10 -2.95 15.19
C ASN A 205 -0.23 -3.60 14.83
N ASP A 206 -1.03 -4.04 15.81
CA ASP A 206 -2.32 -4.72 15.60
C ASP A 206 -3.19 -3.98 14.59
N THR A 207 -3.10 -2.65 14.57
CA THR A 207 -3.71 -1.80 13.55
C THR A 207 -2.70 -0.83 12.98
N MET A 208 -2.62 -0.80 11.65
CA MET A 208 -1.80 0.17 10.92
C MET A 208 -2.68 0.93 9.94
N THR A 209 -2.59 2.26 9.98
CA THR A 209 -3.36 3.14 9.10
C THR A 209 -2.43 4.00 8.28
N PHE A 210 -2.75 4.12 7.00
CA PHE A 210 -2.02 4.97 6.07
C PHE A 210 -2.98 5.91 5.36
N GLN A 211 -2.52 7.12 5.14
CA GLN A 211 -3.21 8.12 4.34
C GLN A 211 -2.35 8.48 3.13
N MET A 212 -2.97 8.57 1.97
CA MET A 212 -2.30 8.88 0.72
C MET A 212 -2.88 10.14 0.12
N GLY A 213 -2.01 11.01 -0.38
CA GLY A 213 -2.37 12.23 -1.10
C GLY A 213 -1.34 12.56 -2.17
N MET A 214 -1.77 13.32 -3.17
CA MET A 214 -0.84 13.76 -4.22
C MET A 214 0.19 14.70 -3.63
N LYS A 215 1.44 14.48 -4.02
CA LYS A 215 2.59 15.20 -3.48
C LYS A 215 2.68 16.62 -4.01
N TYR A 216 2.31 16.83 -5.27
CA TYR A 216 2.55 18.09 -5.97
C TYR A 216 1.26 18.76 -6.43
N ASP A 217 1.24 20.07 -6.25
CA ASP A 217 0.38 20.97 -6.99
C ASP A 217 0.90 21.12 -8.44
N VAL A 218 0.01 21.54 -9.33
CA VAL A 218 0.27 21.89 -10.73
C VAL A 218 -0.36 23.24 -11.01
N GLU A 219 -0.07 23.82 -12.17
CA GLU A 219 -0.66 25.11 -12.55
C GLU A 219 -2.21 25.04 -12.56
N PRO A 220 -2.92 26.13 -12.21
CA PRO A 220 -4.38 26.14 -12.12
C PRO A 220 -5.13 25.77 -13.41
N ASP A 221 -4.48 25.91 -14.57
CA ASP A 221 -5.00 25.55 -15.90
C ASP A 221 -4.48 24.20 -16.42
N ALA A 222 -3.48 23.61 -15.76
CA ALA A 222 -2.95 22.29 -16.11
C ALA A 222 -3.89 21.14 -15.70
N MET A 223 -3.69 19.97 -16.29
CA MET A 223 -4.44 18.77 -15.93
C MET A 223 -4.08 18.33 -14.50
N PRO A 224 -5.06 18.04 -13.62
CA PRO A 224 -4.79 17.61 -12.26
C PRO A 224 -3.96 16.32 -12.21
N ASN A 225 -3.07 16.24 -11.22
CA ASN A 225 -2.47 14.99 -10.79
C ASN A 225 -3.57 14.07 -10.26
N TYR A 226 -3.67 12.88 -10.85
CA TYR A 226 -4.78 11.98 -10.61
C TYR A 226 -4.36 10.52 -10.66
N TRP A 227 -4.85 9.74 -9.71
CA TRP A 227 -4.76 8.29 -9.70
C TRP A 227 -6.13 7.71 -9.38
N ARG A 228 -6.49 6.62 -10.07
CA ARG A 228 -7.71 5.86 -9.82
C ARG A 228 -7.52 4.40 -10.19
N PHE A 229 -7.93 3.51 -9.30
CA PHE A 229 -8.06 2.08 -9.57
C PHE A 229 -8.96 1.41 -8.52
N SER A 230 -9.39 0.19 -8.78
CA SER A 230 -10.05 -0.65 -7.77
C SER A 230 -9.01 -1.45 -7.01
N ASN A 231 -9.05 -1.43 -5.67
CA ASN A 231 -8.25 -2.34 -4.86
C ASN A 231 -8.88 -3.74 -4.93
N VAL A 232 -8.09 -4.74 -5.33
CA VAL A 232 -8.56 -6.11 -5.54
C VAL A 232 -7.70 -7.04 -4.69
N ALA A 233 -8.32 -7.67 -3.70
CA ALA A 233 -7.71 -8.69 -2.85
C ALA A 233 -8.17 -10.10 -3.29
N PRO A 234 -7.41 -11.15 -2.96
CA PRO A 234 -7.86 -12.53 -3.10
C PRO A 234 -9.24 -12.75 -2.45
N PRO A 235 -10.07 -13.64 -3.02
CA PRO A 235 -9.78 -14.57 -4.11
C PRO A 235 -9.87 -13.96 -5.53
N ALA A 236 -10.20 -12.67 -5.66
CA ALA A 236 -10.32 -12.03 -6.96
C ALA A 236 -8.94 -11.78 -7.61
N MET A 237 -8.88 -11.92 -8.94
CA MET A 237 -7.67 -11.78 -9.74
C MET A 237 -7.89 -10.84 -10.93
N PRO A 238 -6.87 -10.04 -11.32
CA PRO A 238 -5.55 -9.93 -10.70
C PRO A 238 -5.60 -9.13 -9.38
N THR A 239 -4.81 -9.55 -8.39
CA THR A 239 -4.61 -8.77 -7.16
C THR A 239 -3.90 -7.46 -7.49
N GLN A 240 -4.38 -6.35 -6.94
CA GLN A 240 -3.81 -5.01 -7.14
C GLN A 240 -4.16 -4.07 -6.00
N GLY A 241 -3.34 -3.04 -5.81
CA GLY A 241 -3.49 -2.06 -4.73
C GLY A 241 -2.53 -2.31 -3.58
N PHE A 242 -2.98 -2.18 -2.34
CA PHE A 242 -2.09 -2.20 -1.17
C PHE A 242 -2.13 -3.54 -0.45
N ARG A 243 -1.00 -3.92 0.15
CA ARG A 243 -0.91 -4.99 1.14
C ARG A 243 0.19 -4.70 2.16
N ILE A 244 0.08 -5.29 3.33
CA ILE A 244 1.19 -5.40 4.27
C ILE A 244 1.78 -6.80 4.15
N VAL A 245 3.10 -6.90 4.24
CA VAL A 245 3.85 -8.16 4.23
C VAL A 245 4.75 -8.23 5.46
N TRP A 246 4.85 -9.40 6.09
CA TRP A 246 5.71 -9.67 7.25
C TRP A 246 6.12 -11.15 7.32
N GLY A 247 7.04 -11.49 8.23
CA GLY A 247 7.54 -12.86 8.36
C GLY A 247 8.32 -13.33 7.13
N CYS A 248 8.87 -12.34 6.40
CA CYS A 248 9.98 -12.47 5.46
C CYS A 248 11.26 -11.93 6.16
#